data_AF-A0A7K0C3N3-F1
#
_entry.id   AF-A0A7K0C3N3-F1
#
_cell.length_a   1.000
_cell.length_b   1.000
_cell.length_c   1.000
_cell.angle_alpha   90.00
_cell.angle_beta   90.00
_cell.angle_gamma   90.00
#
_symmetry.space_group_name_H-M   'P 1'
#
loop_
_entity.id
_entity.type
_entity.pdbx_description
1 polymer ?
#
loop_
_entity_poly.entity_id
_entity_poly.type
_entity_poly.pdbx_seq_one_letter_code
_entity_poly.pdbx_strand_id
1 'polypeptide(L)'
;MALRYGKNSEPFAPGPAGERTAVGRALRALPPAHREILAETLFRERSVNEAAVTLGVPVEVVKARVYHAMRALRVALDAPGR
;
A
#
# COMPACT_ATOMS: atom_id res chain seq x y z
N MET A 1 -10.41 24.47 15.43
CA MET A 1 -9.36 23.44 15.54
C MET A 1 -9.29 22.73 14.20
N ALA A 2 -8.48 23.24 13.27
CA ALA A 2 -8.49 22.84 11.86
C ALA A 2 -7.40 21.77 11.62
N LEU A 3 -7.82 20.58 11.17
CA LEU A 3 -6.91 19.55 10.68
C LEU A 3 -6.28 20.05 9.39
N ARG A 4 -4.99 20.39 9.48
CA ARG A 4 -4.12 20.63 8.33
C ARG A 4 -3.77 19.28 7.71
N TYR A 5 -4.56 18.80 6.76
CA TYR A 5 -4.08 17.83 5.78
C TYR A 5 -3.43 18.62 4.63
N GLY A 6 -2.11 18.79 4.70
CA GLY A 6 -1.30 19.34 3.60
C GLY A 6 -1.47 18.46 2.35
N LYS A 7 -1.81 19.06 1.22
CA LYS A 7 -0.87 19.65 0.24
C LYS A 7 -0.35 18.58 -0.74
N ASN A 8 -0.83 18.72 -1.99
CA ASN A 8 -0.37 18.07 -3.23
C ASN A 8 -0.85 16.63 -3.49
N SER A 9 -2.16 16.43 -3.62
CA SER A 9 -2.65 15.45 -4.59
C SER A 9 -2.57 16.08 -5.97
N GLU A 10 -1.38 16.07 -6.58
CA GLU A 10 -1.29 16.25 -8.03
C GLU A 10 -2.24 15.23 -8.67
N PRO A 11 -2.99 15.58 -9.74
CA PRO A 11 -3.74 14.60 -10.47
C PRO A 11 -2.75 13.50 -10.87
N PHE A 12 -2.95 12.28 -10.36
CA PHE A 12 -2.25 11.12 -10.90
C PHE A 12 -2.73 10.98 -12.34
N ALA A 13 -2.04 11.66 -13.25
CA ALA A 13 -2.18 11.42 -14.67
C ALA A 13 -1.82 9.94 -14.83
N PRO A 14 -2.76 9.08 -15.23
CA PRO A 14 -2.40 7.69 -15.44
C PRO A 14 -1.32 7.69 -16.51
N GLY A 15 -0.11 7.24 -16.17
CA GLY A 15 0.95 7.13 -17.15
C GLY A 15 0.55 6.19 -18.27
N PRO A 16 1.40 6.08 -19.31
CA PRO A 16 1.12 5.26 -20.48
C PRO A 16 0.66 3.87 -20.02
N ALA A 17 -0.28 3.24 -20.73
CA ALA A 17 -1.01 2.04 -20.31
C ALA A 17 -0.17 0.88 -19.70
N GLY A 18 1.16 0.87 -19.90
CA GLY A 18 2.12 0.01 -19.19
C GLY A 18 2.31 0.30 -17.68
N GLU A 19 1.93 1.46 -17.16
CA GLU A 19 2.12 1.80 -15.74
C GLU A 19 1.05 1.14 -14.85
N ARG A 20 -0.20 1.05 -15.33
CA ARG A 20 -1.26 0.27 -14.67
C ARG A 20 -0.91 -1.22 -14.57
N THR A 21 -0.22 -1.75 -15.59
CA THR A 21 0.24 -3.15 -15.58
C THR A 21 1.47 -3.33 -14.68
N ALA A 22 2.33 -2.32 -14.54
CA ALA A 22 3.46 -2.34 -13.61
C ALA A 22 3.01 -2.43 -12.15
N VAL A 23 2.05 -1.58 -11.74
CA VAL A 23 1.47 -1.64 -10.37
C VAL A 23 0.81 -2.99 -10.10
N GLY A 24 0.00 -3.49 -11.03
CA GLY A 24 -0.62 -4.81 -10.90
C GLY A 24 0.39 -5.96 -10.80
N ARG A 25 1.51 -5.90 -11.54
CA ARG A 25 2.59 -6.88 -11.44
C ARG A 25 3.33 -6.78 -10.11
N ALA A 26 3.69 -5.58 -9.68
CA ALA A 26 4.38 -5.34 -8.42
C ALA A 26 3.55 -5.84 -7.24
N LEU A 27 2.24 -5.53 -7.19
CA LEU A 27 1.34 -6.05 -6.16
C LEU A 27 1.29 -7.58 -6.16
N ARG A 28 1.26 -8.24 -7.33
CA ARG A 28 1.29 -9.72 -7.40
C ARG A 28 2.59 -10.33 -6.91
N ALA A 29 3.72 -9.62 -7.03
CA ALA A 29 5.02 -10.06 -6.54
C ALA A 29 5.15 -9.98 -5.01
N LEU A 30 4.23 -9.28 -4.33
CA LEU A 30 4.27 -9.14 -2.87
C LEU A 30 3.80 -10.43 -2.17
N PRO A 31 4.44 -10.78 -1.02
CA PRO A 31 3.93 -11.83 -0.14
C PRO A 31 2.45 -11.60 0.23
N PRO A 32 1.66 -12.66 0.43
CA PRO A 32 0.22 -12.55 0.74
C PRO A 32 -0.05 -11.61 1.92
N ALA A 33 0.73 -11.70 3.00
CA ALA A 33 0.57 -10.85 4.17
C ALA A 33 0.79 -9.35 3.88
N HIS A 34 1.69 -9.01 2.95
CA HIS A 34 1.91 -7.63 2.53
C HIS A 34 0.77 -7.12 1.65
N ARG A 35 0.25 -7.96 0.74
CA ARG A 35 -0.93 -7.60 -0.06
C ARG A 35 -2.16 -7.37 0.80
N GLU A 36 -2.40 -8.27 1.76
CA GLU A 36 -3.54 -8.21 2.66
C GLU A 36 -3.53 -6.91 3.47
N ILE A 37 -2.39 -6.52 4.05
CA ILE A 37 -2.36 -5.28 4.83
C ILE A 37 -2.55 -4.02 3.98
N LEU A 38 -2.04 -4.03 2.74
CA LEU A 38 -2.28 -2.93 1.81
C LEU A 38 -3.75 -2.90 1.37
N ALA A 39 -4.39 -4.05 1.17
CA ALA A 39 -5.83 -4.16 0.91
C ALA A 39 -6.66 -3.48 2.00
N GLU A 40 -6.34 -3.72 3.27
CA GLU A 40 -7.07 -3.09 4.37
C GLU A 40 -6.82 -1.59 4.47
N THR A 41 -5.57 -1.16 4.39
CA THR A 41 -5.19 0.23 4.72
C THR A 41 -5.28 1.19 3.55
N LEU A 42 -4.97 0.75 2.33
CA LEU A 42 -4.95 1.62 1.14
C LEU A 42 -6.20 1.48 0.28
N PHE A 43 -6.77 0.28 0.15
CA PHE A 43 -7.94 0.07 -0.72
C PHE A 43 -9.27 0.17 0.03
N ARG A 44 -9.29 -0.19 1.31
CA ARG A 44 -10.47 -0.06 2.18
C ARG A 44 -10.38 1.13 3.13
N GLU A 45 -9.30 1.90 3.04
CA GLU A 45 -9.06 3.12 3.83
C GLU A 45 -9.19 2.91 5.35
N ARG A 46 -8.97 1.68 5.83
CA ARG A 46 -9.04 1.37 7.26
C ARG A 46 -7.86 1.99 7.99
N SER A 47 -8.14 2.53 9.16
CA SER A 47 -7.07 2.91 10.09
C SER A 47 -6.27 1.69 10.54
N VAL A 48 -5.09 1.93 11.09
CA VAL A 48 -4.22 0.89 11.66
C VAL A 48 -4.95 0.05 12.72
N ASN A 49 -5.81 0.68 13.53
CA ASN A 49 -6.56 -0.01 14.58
C ASN A 49 -7.66 -0.90 14.00
N GLU A 50 -8.41 -0.42 13.00
CA GLU A 50 -9.45 -1.21 12.34
C GLU A 50 -8.86 -2.37 11.54
N ALA A 51 -7.71 -2.17 10.90
CA ALA A 51 -6.98 -3.23 10.22
C ALA A 51 -6.47 -4.29 11.22
N ALA A 52 -6.00 -3.87 12.41
CA ALA A 52 -5.58 -4.79 13.46
C ALA A 52 -6.72 -5.70 13.92
N VAL A 53 -7.91 -5.12 14.17
CA VAL A 53 -9.12 -5.87 14.55
C VAL A 53 -9.56 -6.80 13.43
N THR A 54 -9.60 -6.30 12.18
CA THR A 54 -10.00 -7.09 11.01
C THR A 54 -9.10 -8.31 10.81
N LEU A 55 -7.79 -8.12 10.91
CA LEU A 55 -6.80 -9.15 10.60
C LEU A 55 -6.47 -10.04 11.81
N GLY A 56 -7.01 -9.72 13.00
CA GLY A 56 -6.73 -10.47 14.24
C GLY A 56 -5.27 -10.40 14.67
N VAL A 57 -4.55 -9.32 14.36
CA VAL A 57 -3.13 -9.14 14.70
C VAL A 57 -2.92 -7.90 15.57
N PRO A 58 -1.86 -7.84 16.39
CA PRO A 58 -1.56 -6.65 17.17
C PRO A 58 -1.33 -5.41 16.30
N VAL A 59 -1.74 -4.24 16.80
CA VAL A 59 -1.48 -2.93 16.16
C VAL A 59 -0.01 -2.73 15.80
N GLU A 60 0.90 -3.17 16.66
CA GLU A 60 2.34 -3.05 16.42
C GLU A 60 2.79 -3.89 15.22
N VAL A 61 2.19 -5.08 15.05
CA VAL A 61 2.41 -5.93 13.87
C VAL A 61 1.87 -5.25 12.63
N VAL A 62 0.71 -4.59 12.71
CA VAL A 62 0.15 -3.83 11.59
C VAL A 62 1.11 -2.74 11.12
N LYS A 63 1.62 -1.90 12.03
CA LYS A 63 2.55 -0.81 11.68
C LYS A 63 3.80 -1.34 10.97
N ALA A 64 4.44 -2.37 11.54
CA ALA A 64 5.62 -2.99 10.95
C ALA A 64 5.29 -3.60 9.58
N ARG A 65 4.16 -4.31 9.47
CA ARG A 65 3.74 -4.95 8.21
C ARG A 65 3.42 -3.94 7.12
N VAL A 66 2.79 -2.81 7.43
CA VAL A 66 2.58 -1.70 6.48
C VAL A 66 3.92 -1.16 6.00
N TYR A 67 4.84 -0.86 6.92
CA TYR A 67 6.16 -0.35 6.57
C TYR A 67 6.92 -1.32 5.62
N HIS A 68 6.96 -2.60 5.95
CA HIS A 68 7.62 -3.61 5.13
C HIS A 68 6.89 -3.86 3.80
N ALA A 69 5.57 -3.82 3.78
CA ALA A 69 4.78 -3.95 2.56
C ALA A 69 5.04 -2.79 1.60
N MET A 70 5.09 -1.56 2.09
CA MET A 70 5.40 -0.37 1.27
C MET A 70 6.84 -0.41 0.75
N ARG A 71 7.80 -0.83 1.58
CA ARG A 71 9.20 -1.02 1.15
C ARG A 71 9.31 -2.11 0.07
N ALA A 72 8.63 -3.24 0.24
CA ALA A 72 8.60 -4.32 -0.74
C ALA A 72 7.93 -3.89 -2.05
N LEU A 73 6.85 -3.11 -1.97
CA LEU A 73 6.16 -2.55 -3.14
C LEU A 73 7.07 -1.62 -3.92
N ARG A 74 7.82 -0.74 -3.23
CA ARG A 74 8.79 0.14 -3.89
C ARG A 74 9.85 -0.66 -4.65
N VAL A 75 10.44 -1.68 -4.02
CA VAL A 75 11.42 -2.56 -4.65
C VAL A 75 10.81 -3.28 -5.87
N ALA A 76 9.57 -3.75 -5.77
CA ALA A 76 8.89 -4.45 -6.86
C ALA A 76 8.54 -3.53 -8.04
N LEU A 77 8.33 -2.23 -7.80
CA LEU A 77 8.10 -1.23 -8.84
C LEU A 77 9.41 -0.79 -9.53
N ASP A 78 10.50 -0.69 -8.75
CA ASP A 78 11.83 -0.32 -9.27
C ASP A 78 12.53 -1.50 -10.00
N ALA A 79 12.04 -2.73 -9.81
CA ALA A 79 12.56 -3.90 -10.50
C ALA A 79 12.27 -3.82 -12.02
N PRO A 80 13.29 -3.97 -12.90
CA PRO A 80 13.07 -4.02 -14.33
C PRO A 80 12.07 -5.13 -14.66
N GLY A 81 10.99 -4.79 -15.36
CA GLY A 81 9.98 -5.76 -15.75
C GLY A 81 10.57 -6.83 -16.65
N ARG A 82 10.87 -8.01 -16.08
CA ARG A 82 11.30 -9.20 -16.83
C ARG A 82 10.13 -9.80 -17.60
#